data_AF-A0A364KV88-F1
#
_entry.id   AF-A0A364KV88-F1
#
_cell.length_a   1.000
_cell.length_b   1.000
_cell.length_c   1.000
_cell.angle_alpha   90.00
_cell.angle_beta   90.00
_cell.angle_gamma   90.00
#
_symmetry.space_group_name_H-M   'P 1'
#
loop_
_entity.id
_entity.type
_entity.pdbx_description
1 polymer ?
#
loop_
_entity_poly.entity_id
_entity_poly.type
_entity_poly.pdbx_seq_one_letter_code
_entity_poly.pdbx_strand_id
1 'polypeptide(L)'
;MIGNPGGLSLFQMMEDMKRDLDEQKKINEALKTDKFRDRVIELLNHTQVHHFQKDRQDRNARIHGANIQLDLDVVDWLQKYDEPEVAAAKQGFQAMYGLPFEEACSLISKAPTEITESINKKSNLSLLNYYSSHRSQEIWEMEQICTEILDVWRDSIRHGAGYPKDAIQVKRSEYERLHKMWEEAKRRTGRNKKRKLDVEDTPDLDASSGEV
;
A
#
# COMPACT_ATOMS: atom_id res chain seq x y z
N MET A 1 33.27 -0.91 -56.20
CA MET A 1 32.20 -1.20 -55.22
C MET A 1 32.37 -0.22 -54.07
N ILE A 2 31.56 0.84 -54.04
CA ILE A 2 31.56 1.81 -52.94
C ILE A 2 30.48 1.33 -51.96
N GLY A 3 30.86 0.53 -50.98
CA GLY A 3 29.97 0.16 -49.88
C GLY A 3 29.92 1.32 -48.90
N ASN A 4 28.72 1.83 -48.59
CA ASN A 4 28.54 2.93 -47.65
C ASN A 4 28.80 2.44 -46.22
N PRO A 5 29.93 2.80 -45.57
CA PRO A 5 30.30 2.27 -44.26
C PRO A 5 29.35 2.75 -43.15
N GLY A 6 28.64 3.87 -43.37
CA GLY A 6 27.63 4.37 -42.44
C GLY A 6 26.38 3.49 -42.36
N GLY A 7 26.03 2.77 -43.44
CA GLY A 7 24.87 1.87 -43.45
C GLY A 7 25.09 0.63 -42.58
N LEU A 8 26.27 0.01 -42.69
CA LEU A 8 26.64 -1.16 -41.88
C LEU A 8 26.71 -0.83 -40.38
N SER A 9 27.24 0.35 -40.03
CA SER A 9 27.26 0.84 -38.66
C SER A 9 25.85 1.10 -38.10
N LEU A 10 24.92 1.59 -38.92
CA LEU A 10 23.54 1.80 -38.52
C LEU A 10 22.80 0.48 -38.26
N PHE A 11 23.02 -0.53 -39.11
CA PHE A 11 22.43 -1.87 -38.92
C PHE A 11 22.96 -2.54 -37.65
N GLN A 12 24.26 -2.45 -37.38
CA GLN A 12 24.85 -2.97 -36.12
C GLN A 12 24.27 -2.25 -34.89
N MET A 13 24.13 -0.92 -34.93
CA MET A 13 23.47 -0.18 -33.84
C MET A 13 22.01 -0.60 -33.65
N MET A 14 21.26 -0.86 -34.72
CA MET A 14 19.87 -1.32 -34.62
C MET A 14 19.78 -2.75 -34.05
N GLU A 15 20.70 -3.64 -34.40
CA GLU A 15 20.77 -4.98 -33.82
C GLU A 15 21.15 -4.94 -32.33
N ASP A 16 22.12 -4.11 -31.95
CA ASP A 16 22.49 -3.91 -30.55
C ASP A 16 21.35 -3.28 -29.75
N MET A 17 20.68 -2.24 -30.25
CA MET A 17 19.51 -1.65 -29.59
C MET A 17 18.36 -2.66 -29.43
N LYS A 18 18.16 -3.54 -30.42
CA LYS A 18 17.15 -4.59 -30.33
C LYS A 18 17.51 -5.62 -29.25
N ARG A 19 18.78 -6.02 -29.17
CA ARG A 19 19.28 -6.93 -28.14
C ARG A 19 19.11 -6.32 -26.75
N ASP A 20 19.54 -5.08 -26.56
CA ASP A 20 19.42 -4.35 -25.29
C ASP A 20 17.96 -4.20 -24.86
N LEU A 21 17.05 -3.92 -25.81
CA LEU A 21 15.62 -3.82 -25.54
C LEU A 21 15.04 -5.16 -25.09
N ASP A 22 15.42 -6.27 -25.74
CA ASP A 22 14.93 -7.60 -25.37
C ASP A 22 15.51 -8.08 -24.03
N GLU A 23 16.76 -7.72 -23.72
CA GLU A 23 17.35 -7.93 -22.38
C GLU A 23 16.63 -7.12 -21.30
N GLN A 24 16.34 -5.84 -21.55
CA GLN A 24 15.56 -5.01 -20.63
C GLN A 24 14.16 -5.56 -20.39
N LYS A 25 13.49 -6.09 -21.43
CA LYS A 25 12.18 -6.75 -21.26
C LYS A 25 12.27 -7.94 -20.32
N LYS A 26 13.27 -8.82 -20.50
CA LYS A 26 13.47 -9.99 -19.62
C LYS A 26 13.73 -9.58 -18.18
N ILE A 27 14.57 -8.56 -17.97
CA ILE A 27 14.83 -8.03 -16.62
C ILE A 27 13.54 -7.48 -16.01
N ASN A 28 12.75 -6.71 -16.76
CA ASN A 28 11.49 -6.16 -16.29
C ASN A 28 10.46 -7.25 -15.97
N GLU A 29 10.39 -8.32 -16.76
CA GLU A 29 9.54 -9.48 -16.50
C GLU A 29 9.96 -10.24 -15.23
N ALA A 30 11.27 -10.43 -15.03
CA ALA A 30 11.81 -11.05 -13.82
C ALA A 30 11.48 -10.21 -12.57
N LEU A 31 11.74 -8.90 -12.62
CA LEU A 31 11.40 -7.96 -11.53
C LEU A 31 9.90 -7.92 -11.24
N LYS A 32 9.06 -7.99 -12.27
CA LYS A 32 7.60 -8.07 -12.10
C LYS A 32 7.21 -9.37 -11.39
N THR A 33 7.83 -10.48 -11.75
CA THR A 33 7.58 -11.80 -11.15
C THR A 33 7.99 -11.81 -9.68
N ASP A 34 9.16 -11.27 -9.33
CA ASP A 34 9.61 -11.18 -7.94
C ASP A 34 8.67 -10.31 -7.11
N LYS A 35 8.28 -9.15 -7.64
CA LYS A 35 7.28 -8.28 -6.99
C LYS A 35 5.96 -9.00 -6.77
N PHE A 36 5.52 -9.83 -7.72
CA PHE A 36 4.28 -10.58 -7.58
C PHE A 36 4.41 -11.63 -6.48
N ARG A 37 5.52 -12.37 -6.43
CA ARG A 37 5.79 -13.34 -5.36
C ARG A 37 5.76 -12.71 -3.98
N ASP A 38 6.37 -11.54 -3.81
CA ASP A 38 6.33 -10.80 -2.53
C ASP A 38 4.88 -10.47 -2.13
N ARG A 39 4.05 -10.01 -3.08
CA ARG A 39 2.64 -9.73 -2.84
C ARG A 39 1.82 -10.98 -2.56
N VAL A 40 2.12 -12.11 -3.20
CA VAL A 40 1.48 -13.40 -2.88
C VAL A 40 1.72 -13.75 -1.42
N ILE A 41 2.96 -13.65 -0.94
CA ILE A 41 3.30 -13.92 0.47
C ILE A 41 2.49 -13.04 1.41
N GLU A 42 2.35 -11.74 1.10
CA GLU A 42 1.55 -10.81 1.90
C GLU A 42 0.07 -11.21 1.93
N LEU A 43 -0.53 -11.55 0.79
CA LEU A 43 -1.92 -12.02 0.73
C LEU A 43 -2.11 -13.31 1.53
N LEU A 44 -1.19 -14.27 1.43
CA LEU A 44 -1.27 -15.52 2.18
C LEU A 44 -1.17 -15.30 3.69
N ASN A 45 -0.35 -14.35 4.14
CA ASN A 45 -0.25 -14.00 5.55
C ASN A 45 -1.57 -13.43 6.12
N HIS A 46 -2.46 -12.89 5.27
CA HIS A 46 -3.80 -12.47 5.70
C HIS A 46 -4.79 -13.61 5.92
N THR A 47 -4.53 -14.81 5.42
CA THR A 47 -5.38 -15.99 5.68
C THR A 47 -5.01 -16.76 6.94
N GLN A 48 -3.76 -16.65 7.40
CA GLN A 48 -3.28 -17.46 8.52
C GLN A 48 -3.48 -16.71 9.84
N VAL A 49 -4.45 -17.16 10.63
CA VAL A 49 -4.69 -16.70 12.02
C VAL A 49 -3.61 -17.23 12.99
N HIS A 50 -2.48 -17.75 12.50
CA HIS A 50 -1.49 -18.45 13.34
C HIS A 50 -0.39 -17.54 13.91
N HIS A 51 -0.64 -17.08 15.14
CA HIS A 51 0.19 -16.95 16.35
C HIS A 51 1.74 -17.09 16.39
N PHE A 52 2.53 -17.31 15.33
CA PHE A 52 3.98 -17.59 15.48
C PHE A 52 4.90 -16.82 14.51
N GLN A 53 5.12 -15.55 14.84
CA GLN A 53 6.40 -14.77 14.77
C GLN A 53 6.08 -13.27 14.94
N LYS A 54 5.22 -12.97 15.93
CA LYS A 54 4.55 -11.68 16.09
C LYS A 54 5.50 -10.49 16.00
N ASP A 55 6.72 -10.59 16.56
CA ASP A 55 7.60 -9.42 16.67
C ASP A 55 8.51 -9.13 15.47
N ARG A 56 8.80 -10.11 14.60
CA ARG A 56 9.64 -9.92 13.40
C ARG A 56 8.81 -9.89 12.12
N GLN A 57 7.78 -10.72 12.01
CA GLN A 57 6.85 -10.67 10.89
C GLN A 57 5.94 -9.43 10.96
N ASP A 58 5.50 -8.94 12.13
CA ASP A 58 4.76 -7.66 12.18
C ASP A 58 5.62 -6.45 11.78
N ARG A 59 6.95 -6.54 11.92
CA ARG A 59 7.87 -5.47 11.49
C ARG A 59 8.21 -5.52 10.01
N ASN A 60 8.33 -6.71 9.42
CA ASN A 60 8.80 -6.88 8.04
C ASN A 60 7.71 -7.27 7.02
N ALA A 61 6.61 -7.92 7.42
CA ALA A 61 5.52 -8.29 6.51
C ALA A 61 4.59 -7.11 6.17
N ARG A 62 4.83 -5.94 6.78
CA ARG A 62 3.97 -4.74 6.67
C ARG A 62 4.71 -3.56 6.04
N ILE A 63 5.75 -3.83 5.25
CA ILE A 63 6.57 -2.81 4.60
C ILE A 63 5.78 -2.14 3.46
N HIS A 64 4.93 -2.89 2.77
CA HIS A 64 4.21 -2.39 1.61
C HIS A 64 2.78 -1.99 1.97
N GLY A 65 2.37 -0.80 1.49
CA GLY A 65 0.99 -0.37 1.59
C GLY A 65 0.06 -1.22 0.72
N ALA A 66 -1.23 -1.15 1.03
CA ALA A 66 -2.30 -1.69 0.20
C ALA A 66 -2.23 -1.11 -1.22
N ASN A 67 -2.37 -1.99 -2.21
CA ASN A 67 -2.45 -1.65 -3.62
C ASN A 67 -3.38 -2.64 -4.32
N ILE A 68 -4.68 -2.35 -4.29
CA ILE A 68 -5.72 -3.26 -4.79
C ILE A 68 -5.52 -3.63 -6.26
N GLN A 69 -5.03 -2.70 -7.10
CA GLN A 69 -4.82 -2.98 -8.52
C GLN A 69 -3.69 -3.99 -8.71
N LEU A 70 -2.57 -3.81 -7.99
CA LEU A 70 -1.46 -4.75 -8.03
C LEU A 70 -1.90 -6.13 -7.52
N ASP A 71 -2.67 -6.17 -6.43
CA ASP A 71 -3.10 -7.45 -5.86
C ASP A 71 -4.13 -8.17 -6.74
N LEU A 72 -4.96 -7.43 -7.48
CA LEU A 72 -5.80 -8.01 -8.53
C LEU A 72 -4.94 -8.66 -9.61
N ASP A 73 -3.92 -7.96 -10.12
CA ASP A 73 -3.00 -8.49 -11.13
C ASP A 73 -2.22 -9.71 -10.63
N VAL A 74 -1.88 -9.74 -9.33
CA VAL A 74 -1.16 -10.85 -8.68
C VAL A 74 -2.03 -12.11 -8.62
N VAL A 75 -3.29 -11.97 -8.20
CA VAL A 75 -4.21 -13.11 -8.15
C VAL A 75 -4.56 -13.60 -9.56
N ASP A 76 -4.76 -12.69 -10.52
CA ASP A 76 -4.96 -13.06 -11.93
C ASP A 76 -3.73 -13.81 -12.49
N TRP A 77 -2.52 -13.36 -12.15
CA TRP A 77 -1.29 -14.07 -12.49
C TRP A 77 -1.25 -15.47 -11.89
N LEU A 78 -1.55 -15.65 -10.61
CA LEU A 78 -1.65 -16.98 -10.00
C LEU A 78 -2.65 -17.88 -10.73
N GLN A 79 -3.82 -17.35 -11.11
CA GLN A 79 -4.84 -18.09 -11.85
C GLN A 79 -4.35 -18.52 -13.24
N LYS A 80 -3.64 -17.62 -13.94
CA LYS A 80 -3.11 -17.88 -15.28
C LYS A 80 -2.10 -19.04 -15.28
N TYR A 81 -1.34 -19.21 -14.20
CA TYR A 81 -0.32 -20.25 -14.07
C TYR A 81 -0.77 -21.47 -13.25
N ASP A 82 -2.05 -21.54 -12.88
CA ASP A 82 -2.64 -22.65 -12.09
C ASP A 82 -1.90 -22.92 -10.78
N GLU A 83 -1.49 -21.85 -10.10
CA GLU A 83 -0.73 -21.95 -8.86
C GLU A 83 -1.64 -22.40 -7.69
N PRO A 84 -1.19 -23.32 -6.83
CA PRO A 84 -2.03 -23.89 -5.76
C PRO A 84 -2.49 -22.85 -4.72
N GLU A 85 -1.81 -21.71 -4.63
CA GLU A 85 -2.08 -20.63 -3.69
C GLU A 85 -3.29 -19.77 -4.06
N VAL A 86 -3.87 -19.89 -5.27
CA VAL A 86 -4.95 -19.02 -5.77
C VAL A 86 -6.10 -18.86 -4.76
N ALA A 87 -6.57 -19.96 -4.19
CA ALA A 87 -7.71 -19.93 -3.27
C ALA A 87 -7.38 -19.16 -1.97
N ALA A 88 -6.19 -19.38 -1.42
CA ALA A 88 -5.72 -18.68 -0.23
C ALA A 88 -5.43 -17.19 -0.54
N ALA A 89 -4.82 -16.89 -1.69
CA ALA A 89 -4.58 -15.51 -2.11
C ALA A 89 -5.89 -14.72 -2.26
N LYS A 90 -6.95 -15.32 -2.83
CA LYS A 90 -8.29 -14.71 -2.90
C LYS A 90 -8.90 -14.43 -1.52
N GLN A 91 -8.74 -15.35 -0.56
CA GLN A 91 -9.19 -15.14 0.82
C GLN A 91 -8.41 -14.01 1.50
N GLY A 92 -7.08 -13.98 1.30
CA GLY A 92 -6.20 -12.92 1.80
C GLY A 92 -6.56 -11.55 1.23
N PHE A 93 -6.84 -11.49 -0.07
CA PHE A 93 -7.34 -10.30 -0.75
C PHE A 93 -8.65 -9.81 -0.12
N GLN A 94 -9.62 -10.71 0.07
CA GLN A 94 -10.88 -10.35 0.69
C GLN A 94 -10.71 -9.85 2.13
N ALA A 95 -9.83 -10.47 2.91
CA ALA A 95 -9.51 -10.01 4.25
C ALA A 95 -8.85 -8.62 4.27
N MET A 96 -7.97 -8.35 3.30
CA MET A 96 -7.24 -7.07 3.18
C MET A 96 -8.16 -5.91 2.78
N TYR A 97 -9.03 -6.11 1.79
CA TYR A 97 -9.82 -5.04 1.17
C TYR A 97 -11.28 -5.02 1.64
N GLY A 98 -11.76 -6.11 2.26
CA GLY A 98 -13.17 -6.29 2.59
C GLY A 98 -14.06 -6.50 1.36
N LEU A 99 -13.47 -6.85 0.22
CA LEU A 99 -14.15 -7.06 -1.07
C LEU A 99 -13.88 -8.48 -1.58
N PRO A 100 -14.90 -9.27 -1.97
CA PRO A 100 -14.67 -10.50 -2.71
C PRO A 100 -13.87 -10.24 -3.98
N PHE A 101 -12.90 -11.12 -4.31
CA PHE A 101 -12.04 -10.95 -5.47
C PHE A 101 -12.83 -10.76 -6.78
N GLU A 102 -13.84 -11.61 -7.03
CA GLU A 102 -14.63 -11.53 -8.27
C GLU A 102 -15.42 -10.22 -8.39
N GLU A 103 -15.92 -9.71 -7.25
CA GLU A 103 -16.57 -8.41 -7.22
C GLU A 103 -15.57 -7.29 -7.55
N ALA A 104 -14.38 -7.34 -6.94
CA ALA A 104 -13.34 -6.35 -7.15
C ALA A 104 -12.83 -6.33 -8.60
N CYS A 105 -12.65 -7.48 -9.27
CA CYS A 105 -12.29 -7.55 -10.69
C CYS A 105 -13.25 -6.73 -11.57
N SER A 106 -14.55 -6.86 -11.32
CA SER A 106 -15.59 -6.17 -12.09
C SER A 106 -15.69 -4.68 -11.77
N LEU A 107 -15.50 -4.30 -10.50
CA LEU A 107 -15.67 -2.93 -10.03
C LEU A 107 -14.43 -2.07 -10.26
N ILE A 108 -13.25 -2.57 -9.89
CA ILE A 108 -12.02 -1.79 -9.83
C ILE A 108 -11.47 -1.46 -11.21
N SER A 109 -11.67 -2.33 -12.19
CA SER A 109 -11.27 -2.08 -13.60
C SER A 109 -11.87 -0.81 -14.20
N LYS A 110 -12.99 -0.31 -13.65
CA LYS A 110 -13.68 0.91 -14.07
C LYS A 110 -13.71 1.98 -12.98
N ALA A 111 -13.05 1.74 -11.85
CA ALA A 111 -13.09 2.65 -10.73
C ALA A 111 -12.31 3.93 -11.04
N PRO A 112 -12.88 5.12 -10.74
CA PRO A 112 -12.11 6.35 -10.71
C PRO A 112 -10.95 6.22 -9.72
N THR A 113 -9.83 6.88 -10.02
CA THR A 113 -8.60 6.80 -9.21
C THR A 113 -8.85 7.09 -7.73
N GLU A 114 -9.73 8.05 -7.43
CA GLU A 114 -10.04 8.44 -6.05
C GLU A 114 -10.70 7.32 -5.23
N ILE A 115 -11.46 6.45 -5.90
CA ILE A 115 -12.09 5.27 -5.27
C ILE A 115 -11.02 4.25 -4.93
N THR A 116 -10.16 3.92 -5.90
CA THR A 116 -9.03 2.99 -5.71
C THR A 116 -8.10 3.49 -4.59
N GLU A 117 -7.81 4.79 -4.55
CA GLU A 117 -7.06 5.42 -3.45
C GLU A 117 -7.76 5.27 -2.11
N SER A 118 -9.07 5.46 -2.04
CA SER A 118 -9.85 5.36 -0.80
C SER A 118 -9.87 3.93 -0.26
N ILE A 119 -9.95 2.92 -1.14
CA ILE A 119 -9.81 1.51 -0.77
C ILE A 119 -8.43 1.24 -0.18
N ASN A 120 -7.37 1.68 -0.88
CA ASN A 120 -6.00 1.48 -0.41
C ASN A 120 -5.76 2.21 0.92
N LYS A 121 -6.30 3.43 1.09
CA LYS A 121 -6.23 4.16 2.36
C LYS A 121 -6.91 3.38 3.49
N LYS A 122 -8.15 2.89 3.27
CA LYS A 122 -8.87 2.07 4.25
C LYS A 122 -8.04 0.87 4.70
N SER A 123 -7.53 0.09 3.76
CA SER A 123 -6.70 -1.07 4.07
C SER A 123 -5.39 -0.66 4.77
N ASN A 124 -4.74 0.43 4.36
CA ASN A 124 -3.54 0.92 5.03
C ASN A 124 -3.76 1.26 6.52
N LEU A 125 -4.94 1.74 6.91
CA LEU A 125 -5.26 2.04 8.32
C LEU A 125 -5.21 0.80 9.22
N SER A 126 -5.50 -0.39 8.66
CA SER A 126 -5.41 -1.66 9.39
C SER A 126 -4.06 -2.37 9.19
N LEU A 127 -3.46 -2.25 8.00
CA LEU A 127 -2.23 -2.96 7.62
C LEU A 127 -0.97 -2.29 8.15
N LEU A 128 -0.81 -0.99 7.97
CA LEU A 128 0.46 -0.34 8.26
C LEU A 128 0.60 -0.17 9.76
N ASN A 129 1.73 -0.64 10.31
CA ASN A 129 2.06 -0.48 11.72
C ASN A 129 1.98 0.99 12.18
N TYR A 130 2.23 1.91 11.24
CA TYR A 130 2.08 3.34 11.42
C TYR A 130 0.72 3.75 12.02
N TYR A 131 -0.36 3.11 11.58
CA TYR A 131 -1.73 3.32 12.03
C TYR A 131 -2.15 2.26 13.06
N SER A 132 -1.86 0.98 12.79
CA SER A 132 -2.40 -0.13 13.59
C SER A 132 -1.91 -0.15 15.05
N SER A 133 -0.72 0.40 15.33
CA SER A 133 -0.17 0.50 16.69
C SER A 133 -0.85 1.56 17.56
N HIS A 134 -1.68 2.43 16.97
CA HIS A 134 -2.30 3.56 17.66
C HIS A 134 -3.79 3.67 17.29
N ARG A 135 -4.54 2.57 17.45
CA ARG A 135 -6.01 2.53 17.23
C ARG A 135 -6.71 3.60 18.08
N SER A 136 -6.99 4.74 17.46
CA SER A 136 -7.69 5.88 18.04
C SER A 136 -9.05 6.07 17.38
N GLN A 137 -9.89 6.91 17.98
CA GLN A 137 -11.19 7.28 17.45
C GLN A 137 -11.06 7.87 16.03
N GLU A 138 -10.04 8.70 15.79
CA GLU A 138 -9.78 9.30 14.49
C GLU A 138 -9.44 8.25 13.43
N ILE A 139 -8.70 7.18 13.78
CA ILE A 139 -8.43 6.09 12.83
C ILE A 139 -9.71 5.35 12.45
N TRP A 140 -10.58 5.09 13.43
CA TRP A 140 -11.87 4.47 13.17
C TRP A 140 -12.76 5.36 12.28
N GLU A 141 -12.82 6.66 12.55
CA GLU A 141 -13.56 7.62 11.72
C GLU A 141 -12.99 7.71 10.30
N MET A 142 -11.66 7.69 10.12
CA MET A 142 -11.03 7.61 8.80
C MET A 142 -11.41 6.33 8.04
N GLU A 143 -11.50 5.18 8.72
CA GLU A 143 -11.98 3.92 8.11
C GLU A 143 -13.45 4.01 7.68
N GLN A 144 -14.30 4.66 8.48
CA GLN A 144 -15.71 4.89 8.13
C GLN A 144 -15.85 5.80 6.91
N ILE A 145 -15.11 6.91 6.86
CA ILE A 145 -15.14 7.83 5.71
C ILE A 145 -14.76 7.09 4.41
N CYS A 146 -13.71 6.26 4.43
CA CYS A 146 -13.35 5.46 3.26
C CYS A 146 -14.44 4.46 2.86
N THR A 147 -15.13 3.87 3.84
CA THR A 147 -16.26 2.95 3.60
C THR A 147 -17.43 3.68 2.96
N GLU A 148 -17.78 4.86 3.48
CA GLU A 148 -18.86 5.69 2.91
C GLU A 148 -18.55 6.18 1.49
N ILE A 149 -17.28 6.48 1.17
CA ILE A 149 -16.88 6.82 -0.21
C ILE A 149 -17.19 5.64 -1.15
N LEU A 150 -16.87 4.42 -0.72
CA LEU A 150 -17.13 3.21 -1.50
C LEU A 150 -18.61 2.95 -1.67
N ASP A 151 -19.39 3.13 -0.62
CA ASP A 151 -20.83 2.89 -0.64
C ASP A 151 -21.55 3.90 -1.55
N VAL A 152 -21.22 5.19 -1.44
CA VAL A 152 -21.74 6.24 -2.33
C VAL A 152 -21.46 5.92 -3.80
N TRP A 153 -20.24 5.47 -4.10
CA TRP A 153 -19.88 5.09 -5.46
C TRP A 153 -20.63 3.84 -5.94
N ARG A 154 -20.69 2.79 -5.12
CA ARG A 154 -21.43 1.55 -5.44
C ARG A 154 -22.91 1.80 -5.70
N ASP A 155 -23.54 2.64 -4.88
CA ASP A 155 -24.93 3.01 -5.04
C ASP A 155 -25.14 3.78 -6.36
N SER A 156 -24.21 4.66 -6.74
CA SER A 156 -24.28 5.34 -8.05
C SER A 156 -24.27 4.35 -9.22
N ILE A 157 -23.42 3.32 -9.16
CA ILE A 157 -23.38 2.26 -10.18
C ILE A 157 -24.68 1.46 -10.18
N ARG A 158 -25.15 1.05 -8.99
CA ARG A 158 -26.37 0.23 -8.85
C ARG A 158 -27.60 0.93 -9.42
N HIS A 159 -27.70 2.25 -9.24
CA HIS A 159 -28.83 3.04 -9.72
C HIS A 159 -28.61 3.64 -11.12
N GLY A 160 -27.48 3.34 -11.78
CA GLY A 160 -27.13 3.92 -13.07
C GLY A 160 -27.00 5.44 -13.05
N ALA A 161 -26.75 6.02 -11.87
CA ALA A 161 -26.54 7.44 -11.70
C ALA A 161 -25.15 7.83 -12.20
N GLY A 162 -24.97 9.09 -12.60
CA GLY A 162 -23.65 9.64 -12.89
C GLY A 162 -22.72 9.56 -11.67
N TYR A 163 -21.41 9.57 -11.91
CA TYR A 163 -20.40 9.52 -10.86
C TYR A 163 -20.59 10.67 -9.85
N PRO A 164 -20.80 10.39 -8.54
CA PRO A 164 -21.15 11.39 -7.54
C PRO A 164 -19.91 12.14 -7.03
N LYS A 165 -19.25 12.86 -7.96
CA LYS A 165 -17.94 13.50 -7.74
C LYS A 165 -17.92 14.43 -6.53
N ASP A 166 -18.94 15.28 -6.37
CA ASP A 166 -18.98 16.28 -5.30
C ASP A 166 -19.12 15.62 -3.92
N ALA A 167 -19.99 14.63 -3.78
CA ALA A 167 -20.17 13.89 -2.54
C ALA A 167 -18.89 13.15 -2.12
N ILE A 168 -18.19 12.53 -3.08
CA ILE A 168 -16.90 11.87 -2.84
C ILE A 168 -15.85 12.91 -2.43
N GLN A 169 -15.79 14.07 -3.09
CA GLN A 169 -14.79 15.09 -2.79
C GLN A 169 -14.98 15.71 -1.40
N VAL A 170 -16.21 15.88 -0.94
CA VAL A 170 -16.51 16.30 0.44
C VAL A 170 -15.94 15.30 1.44
N LYS A 171 -16.23 14.01 1.26
CA LYS A 171 -15.72 12.94 2.14
C LYS A 171 -14.20 12.84 2.13
N ARG A 172 -13.56 12.95 0.96
CA ARG A 172 -12.08 13.00 0.87
C ARG A 172 -11.50 14.17 1.64
N SER A 173 -12.12 15.35 1.54
CA SER A 173 -11.64 16.54 2.26
C SER A 173 -11.77 16.35 3.78
N GLU A 174 -12.83 15.68 4.23
CA GLU A 174 -13.01 15.32 5.63
C GLU A 174 -11.95 14.32 6.12
N TYR A 175 -11.67 13.29 5.32
CA TYR A 175 -10.58 12.35 5.59
C TYR A 175 -9.24 13.08 5.77
N GLU A 176 -8.87 13.94 4.82
CA GLU A 176 -7.58 14.65 4.86
C GLU A 176 -7.48 15.58 6.07
N ARG A 177 -8.58 16.24 6.44
CA ARG A 177 -8.64 17.07 7.65
C ARG A 177 -8.38 16.24 8.91
N LEU A 178 -9.04 15.09 9.01
CA LEU A 178 -8.93 14.20 10.16
C LEU A 178 -7.54 13.57 10.26
N HIS A 179 -7.00 13.11 9.13
CA HIS A 179 -5.65 12.56 9.02
C HIS A 179 -4.60 13.57 9.49
N LYS A 180 -4.70 14.83 9.02
CA LYS A 180 -3.81 15.92 9.45
C LYS A 180 -3.90 16.18 10.95
N MET A 181 -5.10 16.20 11.53
CA MET A 181 -5.27 16.39 12.97
C MET A 181 -4.61 15.26 13.77
N TRP A 182 -4.81 14.02 13.35
CA TRP A 182 -4.21 12.85 13.98
C TRP A 182 -2.68 12.86 13.89
N GLU A 183 -2.11 13.20 12.73
CA GLU A 183 -0.68 13.39 12.51
C GLU A 183 -0.08 14.42 13.48
N GLU A 184 -0.74 15.57 13.61
CA GLU A 184 -0.30 16.65 14.49
C GLU A 184 -0.36 16.24 15.97
N ALA A 185 -1.43 15.57 16.39
CA ALA A 185 -1.58 15.05 17.74
C ALA A 185 -0.47 14.04 18.08
N LYS A 186 -0.20 13.09 17.18
CA LYS A 186 0.87 12.09 17.32
C LYS A 186 2.26 12.72 17.43
N ARG A 187 2.54 13.78 16.65
CA ARG A 187 3.82 14.51 16.73
C ARG A 187 3.99 15.23 18.07
N ARG A 188 2.91 15.80 18.63
CA ARG A 188 2.95 16.47 19.94
C ARG A 188 3.23 15.47 21.07
N THR A 189 2.58 14.31 21.07
CA THR A 189 2.81 13.27 22.08
C THR A 189 4.21 12.66 21.98
N GLY A 190 4.71 12.42 20.75
CA GLY A 190 6.07 11.95 20.52
C GLY A 190 7.15 12.91 21.02
N ARG A 191 7.00 14.22 20.79
CA ARG A 191 7.93 15.25 21.31
C ARG A 191 7.92 15.33 22.83
N ASN A 192 6.75 15.21 23.47
CA ASN A 192 6.64 15.24 24.92
C ASN A 192 7.28 14.00 25.58
N LYS A 193 7.21 12.82 24.94
CA LYS A 193 7.86 11.60 25.44
C LYS A 193 9.38 11.70 25.37
N LYS A 194 9.93 12.27 24.29
CA LYS A 194 11.37 12.51 24.15
C LYS A 194 11.90 13.49 25.19
N ARG A 195 11.20 14.61 25.43
CA ARG A 195 11.58 15.59 26.45
C ARG A 195 11.56 15.04 27.89
N LYS A 196 10.68 14.08 28.21
CA LYS A 196 10.68 13.45 29.54
C LYS A 196 11.89 12.53 29.75
N LEU A 197 12.27 11.76 28.72
CA LEU A 197 13.47 10.92 28.73
C LEU A 197 14.74 11.78 28.86
N ASP A 198 14.80 12.90 28.16
CA ASP A 198 15.95 13.82 28.22
C ASP A 198 16.09 14.54 29.58
N VAL A 199 15.03 14.59 30.41
CA VAL A 199 15.04 15.22 31.74
C VAL A 199 15.39 14.21 32.85
N GLU A 200 14.99 12.94 32.70
CA GLU A 200 15.26 11.88 33.68
C GLU A 200 16.69 11.31 33.59
N ASP A 201 17.42 11.53 32.49
CA ASP A 201 18.82 11.10 32.29
C ASP A 201 19.86 12.20 32.60
N THR A 202 19.48 13.28 33.29
CA THR A 202 20.46 14.28 33.76
C THR A 202 21.01 13.82 35.11
N PRO A 203 22.27 13.34 35.22
CA PRO A 203 22.84 13.05 36.51
C PRO A 203 22.97 14.36 37.30
N ASP A 204 22.46 14.36 38.53
CA ASP A 204 22.69 15.42 39.51
C ASP A 204 24.20 15.60 39.70
N LEU A 205 24.77 16.56 38.98
CA LEU A 205 26.10 17.09 39.29
C LEU A 205 25.93 17.98 40.51
N ASP A 206 26.04 17.34 41.67
CA ASP A 206 26.07 17.95 42.98
C ASP A 206 27.13 19.06 42.99
N ALA A 207 26.64 20.29 43.19
CA ALA A 207 27.44 21.49 43.28
C ALA A 207 28.19 21.49 44.63
N SER A 208 29.39 20.92 44.64
CA SER A 208 30.36 21.17 45.71
C SER A 208 30.95 22.58 45.57
N SER A 209 30.31 23.53 46.24
CA SER A 209 30.86 24.85 46.60
C SER A 209 30.21 25.23 47.93
N GLY A 210 30.86 25.51 49.05
CA GLY A 210 32.26 25.64 49.42
C GLY A 210 32.31 26.09 50.89
N GLU A 211 33.53 26.16 51.44
CA GLU A 211 33.97 26.93 52.62
C GLU A 211 33.44 26.54 54.02
N VAL A 212 34.34 26.04 54.89
CA VAL A 212 35.14 26.85 55.85
C VAL A 212 36.51 26.19 56.04
#